data_AF-A0A146LYC4-F1
#
_entry.id   AF-A0A146LYC4-F1
#
_cell.length_a   1.000
_cell.length_b   1.000
_cell.length_c   1.000
_cell.angle_alpha   90.00
_cell.angle_beta   90.00
_cell.angle_gamma   90.00
#
_symmetry.space_group_name_H-M   'P 1'
#
loop_
_entity.id
_entity.type
_entity.pdbx_description
1 polymer ?
#
loop_
_entity_poly.entity_id
_entity_poly.type
_entity_poly.pdbx_seq_one_letter_code
_entity_poly.pdbx_strand_id
1 'polypeptide(L)'
;MHRARFLSDGEAPHVEDRTHPSSNDDKNRIKYGELVILGNNGSLPQGDKGRRRSKLVLFKRAVPNGIKKSKHYVVKTPHASQAILDSTQHSISYTLSRNHAIIVEYMPDEDTDMFQIGRSSEPPIDFVVMDTIPGDKCCDGKVMASTISRFACRILADRNNPKVSRIYAAGFDSSRNIFLGEKATKWQEGHDIDGLTTNGVLIMHPQGSFCGGDAQTGIWKEVSVGGGVYTLRESRSAQQKGKAVEGASNILQDGTLIDLCGATLLWRSAEGLAKSPTREYLESLVDKVNAERPTCPVGLNTLVIPRKSNNDSEKQPYVYLNCGHVQGLHDWGVEKGTNSRTCSMCFKTGPIVKLSMGIEPAFYVDAGPPVFFAFNPCGHIATEKTVKYWANVPIPHGTSAFDSFCPFCATPLEGHPGYVKLIFS
;
A
#
# COMPACT_ATOMS: atom_id res chain seq x y z
N MET A 1 5.54 66.42 -19.17
CA MET A 1 5.22 65.40 -18.14
C MET A 1 3.94 64.69 -18.54
N HIS A 2 4.04 63.58 -19.27
CA HIS A 2 2.90 62.74 -19.63
C HIS A 2 3.15 61.32 -19.13
N ARG A 3 2.27 60.86 -18.24
CA ARG A 3 2.28 59.52 -17.64
C ARG A 3 1.89 58.50 -18.70
N ALA A 4 2.80 57.59 -19.02
CA ALA A 4 2.50 56.38 -19.79
C ALA A 4 1.76 55.37 -18.90
N ARG A 5 0.63 54.85 -19.41
CA ARG A 5 -0.04 53.66 -18.87
C ARG A 5 0.61 52.44 -19.53
N PHE A 6 1.16 51.55 -18.71
CA PHE A 6 1.59 50.22 -19.14
C PHE A 6 0.34 49.33 -19.30
N LEU A 7 0.13 48.81 -20.51
CA LEU A 7 -0.75 47.68 -20.79
C LEU A 7 0.13 46.42 -20.73
N SER A 8 -0.27 45.44 -19.91
CA SER A 8 0.39 44.15 -19.80
C SER A 8 -0.26 43.16 -20.77
N ASP A 9 0.49 42.75 -21.79
CA ASP A 9 0.19 41.56 -22.59
C ASP A 9 0.70 40.31 -21.86
N GLY A 10 -0.14 39.29 -21.75
CA GLY A 10 0.25 37.99 -21.21
C GLY A 10 -0.91 37.13 -20.72
N GLU A 11 -1.90 36.84 -21.56
CA GLU A 11 -2.80 35.71 -21.32
C GLU A 11 -2.02 34.39 -21.47
N ALA A 12 -1.71 33.76 -20.35
CA ALA A 12 -1.28 32.37 -20.32
C ALA A 12 -2.48 31.46 -20.62
N PRO A 13 -2.34 30.43 -21.47
CA PRO A 13 -3.46 29.56 -21.79
C PRO A 13 -3.90 28.78 -20.55
N HIS A 14 -5.19 28.91 -20.22
CA HIS A 14 -5.89 28.12 -19.22
C HIS A 14 -5.68 26.62 -19.50
N VAL A 15 -4.92 25.95 -18.63
CA VAL A 15 -4.93 24.49 -18.55
C VAL A 15 -6.25 24.12 -17.89
N GLU A 16 -7.18 23.57 -18.68
CA GLU A 16 -8.41 22.98 -18.17
C GLU A 16 -8.07 21.90 -17.14
N ASP A 17 -8.44 22.18 -15.89
CA ASP A 17 -8.43 21.23 -14.80
C ASP A 17 -9.41 20.12 -15.18
N ARG A 18 -8.88 18.92 -15.49
CA ARG A 18 -9.69 17.76 -15.84
C ARG A 18 -10.58 17.41 -14.65
N THR A 19 -11.82 17.84 -14.76
CA THR A 19 -12.92 17.57 -13.83
C THR A 19 -12.94 16.10 -13.44
N HIS A 20 -12.85 15.87 -12.14
CA HIS A 20 -13.06 14.56 -11.54
C HIS A 20 -14.44 14.03 -11.95
N PRO A 21 -14.56 12.75 -12.37
CA PRO A 21 -15.87 12.15 -12.60
C PRO A 21 -16.64 12.14 -11.28
N SER A 22 -17.93 12.46 -11.35
CA SER A 22 -18.84 12.33 -10.23
C SER A 22 -18.96 10.86 -9.80
N SER A 23 -19.34 10.60 -8.55
CA SER A 23 -19.53 9.22 -8.02
C SER A 23 -20.56 8.37 -8.79
N ASN A 24 -21.36 8.98 -9.69
CA ASN A 24 -22.27 8.28 -10.57
C ASN A 24 -21.62 7.77 -11.87
N ASP A 25 -20.56 8.42 -12.37
CA ASP A 25 -19.88 8.00 -13.61
C ASP A 25 -19.05 6.71 -13.42
N ASP A 26 -18.55 6.49 -12.20
CA ASP A 26 -17.74 5.31 -11.88
C ASP A 26 -18.57 4.01 -11.80
N LYS A 27 -19.90 4.09 -11.63
CA LYS A 27 -20.77 2.89 -11.54
C LYS A 27 -20.82 2.09 -12.84
N ASN A 28 -20.62 2.73 -13.99
CA ASN A 28 -20.67 2.08 -15.30
C ASN A 28 -19.29 1.70 -15.84
N ARG A 29 -18.21 2.03 -15.14
CA ARG A 29 -16.84 1.75 -15.59
C ARG A 29 -16.38 0.39 -15.10
N ILE A 30 -15.76 -0.38 -16.00
CA ILE A 30 -15.18 -1.67 -15.65
C ILE A 30 -14.05 -1.45 -14.65
N LYS A 31 -14.20 -1.98 -13.42
CA LYS A 31 -13.17 -1.95 -12.37
C LYS A 31 -12.25 -3.17 -12.52
N TYR A 32 -10.95 -2.94 -12.66
CA TYR A 32 -9.94 -3.99 -12.61
C TYR A 32 -9.66 -4.41 -11.16
N GLY A 33 -9.54 -3.43 -10.26
CA GLY A 33 -9.25 -3.65 -8.86
C GLY A 33 -8.87 -2.36 -8.14
N GLU A 34 -8.21 -2.50 -7.00
CA GLU A 34 -7.83 -1.40 -6.12
C GLU A 34 -6.49 -1.65 -5.46
N LEU A 35 -5.66 -0.61 -5.40
CA LEU A 35 -4.45 -0.56 -4.59
C LEU A 35 -4.73 0.23 -3.32
N VAL A 36 -4.40 -0.33 -2.15
CA VAL A 36 -4.60 0.33 -0.85
C VAL A 36 -3.28 0.35 -0.08
N ILE A 37 -2.86 1.51 0.40
CA ILE A 37 -1.61 1.66 1.18
C ILE A 37 -1.86 1.17 2.61
N LEU A 38 -1.05 0.21 3.08
CA LEU A 38 -1.09 -0.22 4.47
C LEU A 38 -0.65 0.89 5.42
N GLY A 39 -1.23 0.92 6.61
CA GLY A 39 -0.82 1.79 7.71
C GLY A 39 -1.52 3.15 7.80
N ASN A 40 -2.58 3.37 7.02
CA ASN A 40 -3.29 4.65 6.99
C ASN A 40 -4.80 4.54 7.33
N ASN A 41 -5.30 3.36 7.68
CA ASN A 41 -6.71 3.10 8.02
C ASN A 41 -7.73 3.73 7.04
N GLY A 42 -7.40 3.74 5.74
CA GLY A 42 -8.28 4.26 4.68
C GLY A 42 -8.22 5.77 4.44
N SER A 43 -7.30 6.50 5.06
CA SER A 43 -7.05 7.93 4.78
C SER A 43 -5.64 8.36 5.13
N LEU A 44 -4.94 9.08 4.26
CA LEU A 44 -3.62 9.61 4.60
C LEU A 44 -3.72 10.61 5.78
N PRO A 45 -2.69 10.73 6.64
CA PRO A 45 -2.70 11.66 7.78
C PRO A 45 -2.89 13.14 7.40
N GLN A 46 -2.41 13.54 6.22
CA GLN A 46 -2.57 14.90 5.68
C GLN A 46 -3.85 15.05 4.82
N GLY A 47 -4.70 14.03 4.82
CA GLY A 47 -5.84 13.88 3.92
C GLY A 47 -5.44 13.44 2.52
N ASP A 48 -6.41 12.84 1.83
CA ASP A 48 -6.26 12.44 0.42
C ASP A 48 -6.45 13.68 -0.47
N LYS A 49 -5.47 13.95 -1.35
CA LYS A 49 -5.46 15.11 -2.27
C LYS A 49 -4.95 14.70 -3.65
N GLY A 50 -5.82 14.79 -4.66
CA GLY A 50 -5.49 14.45 -6.04
C GLY A 50 -4.97 13.02 -6.18
N ARG A 51 -3.76 12.86 -6.73
CA ARG A 51 -3.10 11.55 -6.89
C ARG A 51 -2.43 11.02 -5.62
N ARG A 52 -2.29 11.86 -4.59
CA ARG A 52 -1.76 11.47 -3.28
C ARG A 52 -2.92 11.10 -2.38
N ARG A 53 -3.20 9.81 -2.27
CA ARG A 53 -4.36 9.26 -1.57
C ARG A 53 -4.01 7.94 -0.90
N SER A 54 -4.86 7.46 -0.01
CA SER A 54 -4.67 6.18 0.67
C SER A 54 -4.94 4.98 -0.23
N LYS A 55 -5.70 5.18 -1.31
CA LYS A 55 -6.12 4.13 -2.26
C LYS A 55 -6.27 4.63 -3.69
N LEU A 56 -5.97 3.77 -4.66
CA LEU A 56 -6.22 4.00 -6.08
C LEU A 56 -7.12 2.88 -6.63
N VAL A 57 -8.29 3.26 -7.15
CA VAL A 57 -9.11 2.35 -7.95
C VAL A 57 -8.64 2.35 -9.40
N LEU A 58 -8.39 1.16 -9.95
CA LEU A 58 -8.00 0.97 -11.35
C LEU A 58 -9.26 0.64 -12.16
N PHE A 59 -9.67 1.59 -13.01
CA PHE A 59 -10.78 1.42 -13.95
C PHE A 59 -10.27 1.32 -15.37
N LYS A 60 -10.98 0.57 -16.23
CA LYS A 60 -10.77 0.60 -17.67
C LYS A 60 -10.76 2.05 -18.17
N ARG A 61 -9.70 2.40 -18.89
CA ARG A 61 -9.55 3.73 -19.48
C ARG A 61 -10.42 3.84 -20.71
N ALA A 62 -10.90 5.06 -20.99
CA ALA A 62 -11.65 5.33 -22.22
C ALA A 62 -10.80 5.01 -23.46
N VAL A 63 -9.56 5.49 -23.46
CA VAL A 63 -8.55 5.22 -24.50
C VAL A 63 -7.47 4.32 -23.91
N PRO A 64 -7.09 3.22 -24.58
CA PRO A 64 -5.98 2.38 -24.14
C PRO A 64 -4.68 3.17 -24.09
N ASN A 65 -3.85 2.86 -23.10
CA ASN A 65 -2.50 3.41 -22.96
C ASN A 65 -1.47 2.31 -22.65
N GLY A 66 -1.84 1.06 -22.92
CA GLY A 66 -1.00 -0.11 -22.77
C GLY A 66 0.21 -0.06 -23.69
N ILE A 67 1.17 -0.92 -23.38
CA ILE A 67 2.40 -1.04 -24.15
C ILE A 67 2.80 -2.52 -24.28
N LYS A 68 3.47 -2.84 -25.38
CA LYS A 68 4.08 -4.16 -25.59
C LYS A 68 5.46 -4.05 -26.19
N LYS A 69 6.31 -5.02 -25.87
CA LYS A 69 7.67 -5.10 -26.37
C LYS A 69 7.66 -5.16 -27.90
N SER A 70 8.52 -4.35 -28.52
CA SER A 70 8.67 -4.27 -29.98
C SER A 70 10.09 -4.70 -30.37
N LYS A 71 10.96 -3.77 -30.72
CA LYS A 71 12.35 -4.04 -31.15
C LYS A 71 13.33 -3.84 -30.01
N HIS A 72 14.49 -4.48 -30.09
CA HIS A 72 15.62 -4.13 -29.25
C HIS A 72 16.91 -4.11 -30.06
N TYR A 73 17.87 -3.26 -29.67
CA TYR A 73 19.14 -3.13 -30.35
C TYR A 73 20.22 -2.59 -29.42
N VAL A 74 21.47 -2.81 -29.83
CA VAL A 74 22.67 -2.37 -29.12
C VAL A 74 23.07 -0.97 -29.57
N VAL A 75 23.35 -0.08 -28.63
CA VAL A 75 23.79 1.30 -28.85
C VAL A 75 25.17 1.51 -28.24
N LYS A 76 26.09 2.07 -29.04
CA LYS A 76 27.48 2.37 -28.64
C LYS A 76 27.64 3.71 -27.90
N THR A 77 26.69 4.62 -28.07
CA THR A 77 26.68 5.95 -27.44
C THR A 77 25.30 6.22 -26.81
N PRO A 78 25.05 5.72 -25.58
CA PRO A 78 23.72 5.77 -24.96
C PRO A 78 23.16 7.20 -24.87
N HIS A 79 23.99 8.19 -24.53
CA HIS A 79 23.59 9.59 -24.38
C HIS A 79 23.18 10.29 -25.69
N ALA A 80 23.43 9.68 -26.85
CA ALA A 80 23.16 10.27 -28.17
C ALA A 80 22.16 9.44 -29.01
N SER A 81 21.51 8.44 -28.42
CA SER A 81 20.59 7.55 -29.14
C SER A 81 19.26 8.24 -29.49
N GLN A 82 18.80 8.10 -30.74
CA GLN A 82 17.51 8.64 -31.18
C GLN A 82 16.32 8.10 -30.35
N ALA A 83 16.33 6.86 -29.87
CA ALA A 83 15.23 6.34 -29.05
C ALA A 83 15.22 6.79 -27.59
N ILE A 84 16.27 7.46 -27.13
CA ILE A 84 16.25 8.22 -25.87
C ILE A 84 15.77 9.66 -26.13
N LEU A 85 15.88 10.14 -27.37
CA LEU A 85 15.45 11.46 -27.81
C LEU A 85 14.00 11.47 -28.34
N ASP A 86 13.46 10.33 -28.77
CA ASP A 86 12.09 10.17 -29.21
C ASP A 86 11.15 10.12 -27.99
N SER A 87 10.58 11.29 -27.67
CA SER A 87 9.64 11.47 -26.57
C SER A 87 8.26 10.83 -26.81
N THR A 88 8.02 10.27 -28.00
CA THR A 88 6.73 9.66 -28.36
C THR A 88 6.71 8.16 -28.10
N GLN A 89 7.85 7.49 -28.14
CA GLN A 89 7.98 6.05 -27.99
C GLN A 89 8.41 5.67 -26.57
N HIS A 90 7.83 4.60 -26.02
CA HIS A 90 8.29 4.07 -24.73
C HIS A 90 9.56 3.22 -24.92
N SER A 91 10.53 3.36 -24.03
CA SER A 91 11.78 2.60 -24.11
C SER A 91 12.33 2.19 -22.74
N ILE A 92 13.11 1.12 -22.73
CA ILE A 92 13.88 0.68 -21.56
C ILE A 92 15.35 0.62 -21.94
N SER A 93 16.16 1.38 -21.20
CA SER A 93 17.58 1.55 -21.43
C SER A 93 18.40 0.71 -20.44
N TYR A 94 18.98 -0.39 -20.93
CA TYR A 94 19.87 -1.26 -20.15
C TYR A 94 21.33 -0.84 -20.39
N THR A 95 21.86 0.01 -19.52
CA THR A 95 23.24 0.52 -19.65
C THR A 95 24.24 -0.50 -19.09
N LEU A 96 24.98 -1.17 -19.98
CA LEU A 96 26.01 -2.15 -19.62
C LEU A 96 27.35 -1.48 -19.30
N SER A 97 27.72 -0.44 -20.05
CA SER A 97 28.87 0.43 -19.79
C SER A 97 28.69 1.81 -20.43
N ARG A 98 29.61 2.75 -20.16
CA ARG A 98 29.62 4.10 -20.78
C ARG A 98 29.47 4.11 -22.30
N ASN A 99 29.93 3.06 -22.98
CA ASN A 99 29.93 2.95 -24.44
C ASN A 99 29.04 1.79 -24.94
N HIS A 100 28.16 1.26 -24.09
CA HIS A 100 27.34 0.11 -24.46
C HIS A 100 26.04 0.08 -23.66
N ALA A 101 24.92 0.22 -24.37
CA ALA A 101 23.58 0.01 -23.81
C ALA A 101 22.73 -0.83 -24.77
N ILE A 102 21.79 -1.59 -24.22
CA ILE A 102 20.74 -2.24 -24.99
C ILE A 102 19.46 -1.44 -24.77
N ILE A 103 18.85 -0.99 -25.86
CA ILE A 103 17.58 -0.27 -25.83
C ILE A 103 16.49 -1.25 -26.26
N VAL A 104 15.43 -1.34 -25.46
CA VAL A 104 14.21 -2.10 -25.79
C VAL A 104 13.08 -1.10 -26.00
N GLU A 105 12.54 -1.06 -27.22
CA GLU A 105 11.42 -0.21 -27.59
C GLU A 105 10.08 -0.89 -27.32
N TYR A 106 9.09 -0.09 -26.95
CA TYR A 106 7.74 -0.53 -26.62
C TYR A 106 6.72 0.25 -27.44
N MET A 107 5.92 -0.47 -28.22
CA MET A 107 4.84 0.11 -29.03
C MET A 107 3.53 0.14 -28.25
N PRO A 108 2.57 1.01 -28.64
CA PRO A 108 1.23 1.00 -28.07
C PRO A 108 0.56 -0.37 -28.14
N ASP A 109 -0.22 -0.68 -27.12
CA ASP A 109 -1.00 -1.90 -27.03
C ASP A 109 -2.47 -1.58 -26.70
N GLU A 110 -3.35 -1.85 -27.66
CA GLU A 110 -4.78 -1.53 -27.58
C GLU A 110 -5.56 -2.44 -26.62
N ASP A 111 -4.95 -3.57 -26.24
CA ASP A 111 -5.53 -4.60 -25.38
C ASP A 111 -5.23 -4.41 -23.89
N THR A 112 -4.39 -3.44 -23.53
CA THR A 112 -4.02 -3.21 -22.13
C THR A 112 -4.16 -1.75 -21.70
N ASP A 113 -4.39 -1.54 -20.40
CA ASP A 113 -4.29 -0.24 -19.73
C ASP A 113 -3.10 -0.27 -18.77
N MET A 114 -2.23 0.73 -18.86
CA MET A 114 -1.08 0.90 -17.97
C MET A 114 -1.40 1.91 -16.85
N PHE A 115 -0.99 1.55 -15.62
CA PHE A 115 -1.01 2.41 -14.44
C PHE A 115 0.37 2.43 -13.80
N GLN A 116 0.88 3.61 -13.44
CA GLN A 116 2.20 3.73 -12.83
C GLN A 116 2.13 4.24 -11.38
N ILE A 117 2.96 3.66 -10.54
CA ILE A 117 3.01 3.92 -9.11
C ILE A 117 4.43 4.34 -8.74
N GLY A 118 4.56 5.36 -7.90
CA GLY A 118 5.86 5.82 -7.43
C GLY A 118 5.74 7.07 -6.57
N ARG A 119 6.88 7.57 -6.07
CA ARG A 119 6.88 8.80 -5.24
C ARG A 119 6.91 10.10 -6.03
N SER A 120 7.15 10.06 -7.35
CA SER A 120 7.19 11.27 -8.16
C SER A 120 5.80 11.86 -8.32
N SER A 121 5.68 13.19 -8.31
CA SER A 121 4.47 13.91 -8.67
C SER A 121 4.38 14.20 -10.17
N GLU A 122 5.30 13.67 -10.97
CA GLU A 122 5.28 13.87 -12.42
C GLU A 122 4.02 13.26 -13.09
N PRO A 123 3.60 13.80 -14.25
CA PRO A 123 2.38 13.36 -14.94
C PRO A 123 2.25 11.85 -15.21
N PRO A 124 3.33 11.09 -15.52
CA PRO A 124 3.22 9.67 -15.79
C PRO A 124 2.79 8.81 -14.60
N ILE A 125 2.80 9.32 -13.37
CA ILE A 125 2.40 8.57 -12.16
C ILE A 125 0.89 8.70 -11.94
N ASP A 126 0.18 7.58 -11.85
CA ASP A 126 -1.25 7.55 -11.51
C ASP A 126 -1.48 7.53 -10.00
N PHE A 127 -0.57 6.88 -9.26
CA PHE A 127 -0.64 6.76 -7.80
C PHE A 127 0.65 7.25 -7.12
N VAL A 128 0.55 8.38 -6.44
CA VAL A 128 1.68 8.95 -5.70
C VAL A 128 1.74 8.34 -4.30
N VAL A 129 2.78 7.54 -4.05
CA VAL A 129 3.00 6.82 -2.78
C VAL A 129 4.17 7.44 -2.03
N MET A 130 3.99 7.62 -0.72
CA MET A 130 5.00 8.14 0.20
C MET A 130 5.37 7.05 1.20
N ASP A 131 6.53 7.17 1.84
CA ASP A 131 6.96 6.26 2.90
C ASP A 131 5.92 6.20 4.02
N THR A 132 5.59 4.99 4.44
CA THR A 132 4.64 4.75 5.53
C THR A 132 5.30 5.10 6.86
N ILE A 133 4.65 5.96 7.65
CA ILE A 133 5.12 6.34 8.99
C ILE A 133 4.30 5.55 10.02
N PRO A 134 4.93 4.71 10.86
CA PRO A 134 4.23 3.95 11.90
C PRO A 134 3.56 4.80 12.99
N GLY A 135 2.27 4.58 13.23
CA GLY A 135 1.52 5.03 14.41
C GLY A 135 1.45 6.56 14.62
N ASP A 136 1.34 6.97 15.89
CA ASP A 136 1.27 8.38 16.34
C ASP A 136 2.55 9.20 16.08
N LYS A 137 3.61 8.59 15.52
CA LYS A 137 4.80 9.32 15.06
C LYS A 137 4.53 10.21 13.85
N CYS A 138 3.32 10.20 13.31
CA CYS A 138 2.93 11.06 12.21
C CYS A 138 3.03 12.57 12.56
N CYS A 139 3.01 12.93 13.85
CA CYS A 139 3.07 14.31 14.31
C CYS A 139 4.50 14.93 14.22
N ASP A 140 5.56 14.12 14.35
CA ASP A 140 6.96 14.61 14.44
C ASP A 140 7.95 13.91 13.49
N GLY A 141 7.59 12.76 12.90
CA GLY A 141 8.51 11.96 12.08
C GLY A 141 8.57 12.42 10.63
N LYS A 142 9.47 13.36 10.29
CA LYS A 142 9.85 13.55 8.89
C LYS A 142 10.75 12.39 8.46
N VAL A 143 10.30 11.63 7.46
CA VAL A 143 11.21 10.70 6.74
C VAL A 143 12.27 11.55 6.05
N MET A 144 13.51 11.49 6.55
CA MET A 144 14.61 12.34 6.06
C MET A 144 15.05 11.97 4.64
N ALA A 145 14.91 10.69 4.27
CA ALA A 145 15.20 10.20 2.92
C ALA A 145 14.26 9.06 2.55
N SER A 146 13.49 9.24 1.47
CA SER A 146 12.59 8.22 0.93
C SER A 146 13.39 7.14 0.20
N THR A 147 13.04 5.87 0.44
CA THR A 147 13.62 4.72 -0.28
C THR A 147 12.77 4.23 -1.44
N ILE A 148 11.57 4.81 -1.60
CA ILE A 148 10.65 4.53 -2.70
C ILE A 148 11.21 5.11 -4.00
N SER A 149 11.13 4.33 -5.07
CA SER A 149 11.54 4.79 -6.40
C SER A 149 10.58 5.86 -6.95
N ARG A 150 11.12 6.85 -7.69
CA ARG A 150 10.31 7.90 -8.34
C ARG A 150 9.22 7.31 -9.24
N PHE A 151 9.58 6.28 -9.99
CA PHE A 151 8.71 5.47 -10.84
C PHE A 151 8.94 4.01 -10.45
N ALA A 152 8.17 3.53 -9.47
CA ALA A 152 8.47 2.30 -8.75
C ALA A 152 8.01 1.04 -9.48
N CYS A 153 6.78 1.02 -9.96
CA CYS A 153 6.23 -0.11 -10.71
C CYS A 153 5.14 0.33 -11.69
N ARG A 154 4.80 -0.61 -12.59
CA ARG A 154 3.68 -0.52 -13.53
C ARG A 154 2.73 -1.68 -13.28
N ILE A 155 1.43 -1.42 -13.44
CA ILE A 155 0.40 -2.44 -13.54
C ILE A 155 -0.21 -2.34 -14.93
N LEU A 156 -0.19 -3.45 -15.69
CA LEU A 156 -0.87 -3.58 -16.97
C LEU A 156 -2.12 -4.44 -16.76
N ALA A 157 -3.28 -3.82 -16.91
CA ALA A 157 -4.56 -4.50 -16.83
C ALA A 157 -5.06 -4.86 -18.23
N ASP A 158 -5.55 -6.09 -18.39
CA ASP A 158 -6.08 -6.60 -19.64
C ASP A 158 -7.51 -6.06 -19.87
N ARG A 159 -7.70 -5.37 -21.01
CA ARG A 159 -8.96 -4.71 -21.37
C ARG A 159 -10.05 -5.71 -21.78
N ASN A 160 -9.65 -6.91 -22.23
CA ASN A 160 -10.52 -7.98 -22.68
C ASN A 160 -10.80 -9.00 -21.57
N ASN A 161 -9.89 -9.13 -20.60
CA ASN A 161 -10.07 -9.91 -19.38
C ASN A 161 -9.75 -9.09 -18.12
N PRO A 162 -10.72 -8.32 -17.59
CA PRO A 162 -10.51 -7.41 -16.46
C PRO A 162 -10.04 -8.06 -15.16
N LYS A 163 -10.06 -9.40 -15.07
CA LYS A 163 -9.54 -10.15 -13.92
C LYS A 163 -8.01 -10.26 -13.94
N VAL A 164 -7.38 -9.96 -15.07
CA VAL A 164 -5.93 -10.12 -15.27
C VAL A 164 -5.25 -8.77 -15.22
N SER A 165 -4.52 -8.54 -14.13
CA SER A 165 -3.64 -7.38 -13.95
C SER A 165 -2.22 -7.88 -13.66
N ARG A 166 -1.24 -7.43 -14.42
CA ARG A 166 0.18 -7.86 -14.29
C ARG A 166 1.03 -6.73 -13.74
N ILE A 167 1.90 -7.04 -12.79
CA ILE A 167 2.87 -6.09 -12.24
C ILE A 167 4.25 -6.22 -12.91
N TYR A 168 4.92 -5.09 -13.08
CA TYR A 168 6.28 -4.97 -13.59
C TYR A 168 7.06 -3.99 -12.72
N ALA A 169 8.33 -4.27 -12.46
CA ALA A 169 9.18 -3.30 -11.78
C ALA A 169 9.51 -2.11 -12.69
N ALA A 170 9.82 -0.98 -12.05
CA ALA A 170 10.02 0.34 -12.65
C ALA A 170 8.76 0.91 -13.33
N GLY A 171 8.77 2.23 -13.52
CA GLY A 171 7.83 2.95 -14.38
C GLY A 171 8.58 3.91 -15.30
N PHE A 172 7.95 4.26 -16.42
CA PHE A 172 8.49 5.23 -17.37
C PHE A 172 8.41 6.63 -16.80
N ASP A 173 9.50 7.37 -16.99
CA ASP A 173 9.59 8.78 -16.63
C ASP A 173 8.84 9.69 -17.62
N SER A 174 8.95 11.01 -17.43
CA SER A 174 8.34 12.00 -18.33
C SER A 174 8.91 11.97 -19.76
N SER A 175 10.06 11.32 -19.97
CA SER A 175 10.66 11.06 -21.27
C SER A 175 10.26 9.69 -21.84
N ARG A 176 9.27 9.02 -21.22
CA ARG A 176 8.80 7.68 -21.59
C ARG A 176 9.89 6.60 -21.53
N ASN A 177 10.92 6.79 -20.69
CA ASN A 177 12.04 5.87 -20.58
C ASN A 177 12.13 5.24 -19.18
N ILE A 178 12.56 3.98 -19.12
CA ILE A 178 13.05 3.33 -17.90
C ILE A 178 14.56 3.19 -18.01
N PHE A 179 15.29 3.82 -17.09
CA PHE A 179 16.76 3.76 -17.09
C PHE A 179 17.29 2.77 -16.06
N LEU A 180 17.96 1.71 -16.53
CA LEU A 180 18.79 0.82 -15.71
C LEU A 180 20.26 1.15 -15.92
N GLY A 181 20.85 1.85 -14.96
CA GLY A 181 22.27 2.25 -15.01
C GLY A 181 23.24 1.08 -14.85
N GLU A 182 24.54 1.38 -14.93
CA GLU A 182 25.63 0.39 -14.86
C GLU A 182 25.53 -0.52 -13.62
N LYS A 183 25.18 0.06 -12.46
CA LYS A 183 25.04 -0.63 -11.17
C LYS A 183 23.72 -1.40 -10.97
N ALA A 184 22.83 -1.42 -11.97
CA ALA A 184 21.62 -2.24 -11.88
C ALA A 184 21.94 -3.68 -12.28
N THR A 185 21.31 -4.65 -11.62
CA THR A 185 21.41 -6.06 -12.01
C THR A 185 20.68 -6.28 -13.33
N LYS A 186 21.39 -6.76 -14.35
CA LYS A 186 20.88 -6.97 -15.71
C LYS A 186 21.43 -8.28 -16.24
N TRP A 187 20.64 -9.02 -17.00
CA TRP A 187 21.08 -10.27 -17.63
C TRP A 187 20.38 -10.47 -18.97
N GLN A 188 21.03 -11.26 -19.82
CA GLN A 188 20.51 -11.63 -21.12
C GLN A 188 20.29 -13.15 -21.15
N GLU A 189 19.09 -13.55 -21.53
CA GLU A 189 18.68 -14.94 -21.75
C GLU A 189 18.29 -15.09 -23.22
N GLY A 190 19.19 -15.67 -24.02
CA GLY A 190 19.03 -15.74 -25.48
C GLY A 190 19.00 -14.35 -26.11
N HIS A 191 17.89 -14.02 -26.77
CA HIS A 191 17.68 -12.70 -27.39
C HIS A 191 16.98 -11.71 -26.46
N ASP A 192 16.58 -12.12 -25.25
CA ASP A 192 15.87 -11.25 -24.32
C ASP A 192 16.79 -10.71 -23.23
N ILE A 193 16.65 -9.42 -22.93
CA ILE A 193 17.30 -8.76 -21.80
C ILE A 193 16.26 -8.42 -20.75
N ASP A 194 16.66 -8.58 -19.49
CA ASP A 194 15.87 -8.19 -18.33
C ASP A 194 16.78 -7.60 -17.24
N GLY A 195 16.17 -7.02 -16.21
CA GLY A 195 16.89 -6.42 -15.10
C GLY A 195 16.02 -6.17 -13.89
N LEU A 196 16.69 -5.88 -12.78
CA LEU A 196 16.05 -5.48 -11.53
C LEU A 196 16.33 -4.00 -11.26
N THR A 197 15.36 -3.33 -10.64
CA THR A 197 15.58 -1.98 -10.10
C THR A 197 16.53 -2.05 -8.91
N THR A 198 17.16 -0.93 -8.55
CA THR A 198 18.16 -0.89 -7.46
C THR A 198 17.62 -1.53 -6.19
N ASN A 199 16.48 -1.04 -5.67
CA ASN A 199 15.91 -1.55 -4.44
C ASN A 199 15.01 -2.78 -4.65
N GLY A 200 14.47 -2.98 -5.85
CA GLY A 200 13.53 -4.07 -6.17
C GLY A 200 12.07 -3.73 -5.92
N VAL A 201 11.16 -4.46 -6.57
CA VAL A 201 9.71 -4.46 -6.29
C VAL A 201 9.36 -5.86 -5.84
N LEU A 202 8.86 -6.01 -4.62
CA LEU A 202 8.54 -7.32 -4.07
C LEU A 202 7.04 -7.56 -4.11
N ILE A 203 6.64 -8.80 -4.34
CA ILE A 203 5.25 -9.25 -4.24
C ILE A 203 5.12 -10.47 -3.35
N MET A 204 3.99 -10.59 -2.66
CA MET A 204 3.57 -11.78 -1.94
C MET A 204 2.12 -12.08 -2.26
N HIS A 205 1.88 -13.19 -2.95
CA HIS A 205 0.52 -13.71 -3.12
C HIS A 205 0.11 -14.50 -1.88
N PRO A 206 -1.08 -14.26 -1.31
CA PRO A 206 -1.59 -15.09 -0.23
C PRO A 206 -1.82 -16.52 -0.73
N GLN A 207 -1.77 -17.50 0.16
CA GLN A 207 -2.21 -18.86 -0.14
C GLN A 207 -3.70 -18.99 0.21
N GLY A 208 -4.47 -19.65 -0.65
CA GLY A 208 -5.92 -19.75 -0.50
C GLY A 208 -6.66 -18.47 -0.93
N SER A 209 -7.94 -18.35 -0.55
CA SER A 209 -8.73 -17.15 -0.87
C SER A 209 -8.53 -16.08 0.19
N PHE A 210 -8.20 -14.86 -0.23
CA PHE A 210 -8.02 -13.73 0.70
C PHE A 210 -9.30 -13.44 1.51
N CYS A 211 -10.47 -13.48 0.87
CA CYS A 211 -11.77 -13.39 1.53
C CYS A 211 -12.29 -14.79 1.92
N GLY A 212 -12.89 -14.90 3.11
CA GLY A 212 -13.43 -16.14 3.68
C GLY A 212 -12.67 -16.59 4.95
N GLY A 213 -11.48 -16.03 5.15
CA GLY A 213 -10.67 -16.23 6.35
C GLY A 213 -9.88 -17.53 6.38
N ASP A 214 -9.66 -18.14 5.22
CA ASP A 214 -8.77 -19.30 5.04
C ASP A 214 -7.41 -18.88 4.44
N ALA A 215 -7.20 -17.57 4.25
CA ALA A 215 -5.98 -17.01 3.70
C ALA A 215 -4.78 -17.32 4.62
N GLN A 216 -3.71 -17.84 4.04
CA GLN A 216 -2.42 -17.99 4.69
C GLN A 216 -1.37 -17.14 4.01
N THR A 217 -0.26 -16.92 4.70
CA THR A 217 0.81 -16.06 4.23
C THR A 217 1.57 -16.69 3.08
N GLY A 218 1.94 -15.85 2.11
CA GLY A 218 2.74 -16.25 0.98
C GLY A 218 4.23 -16.17 1.26
N ILE A 219 5.01 -16.42 0.20
CA ILE A 219 6.45 -16.19 0.17
C ILE A 219 6.70 -14.95 -0.69
N TRP A 220 7.50 -14.02 -0.18
CA TRP A 220 7.93 -12.85 -0.92
C TRP A 220 8.83 -13.22 -2.09
N LYS A 221 8.56 -12.58 -3.22
CA LYS A 221 9.31 -12.74 -4.48
C LYS A 221 9.63 -11.37 -5.05
N GLU A 222 10.66 -11.28 -5.86
CA GLU A 222 11.03 -10.07 -6.57
C GLU A 222 10.53 -10.10 -8.02
N VAL A 223 9.97 -8.99 -8.47
CA VAL A 223 9.50 -8.82 -9.86
C VAL A 223 10.55 -8.03 -10.64
N SER A 224 10.87 -8.49 -11.85
CA SER A 224 11.79 -7.78 -12.74
C SER A 224 11.11 -6.72 -13.59
N VAL A 225 11.92 -5.93 -14.31
CA VAL A 225 11.42 -4.90 -15.24
C VAL A 225 10.67 -5.53 -16.42
N GLY A 226 11.09 -6.71 -16.85
CA GLY A 226 10.42 -7.54 -17.86
C GLY A 226 9.24 -8.38 -17.35
N GLY A 227 8.98 -8.38 -16.03
CA GLY A 227 7.86 -9.10 -15.41
C GLY A 227 8.15 -10.56 -15.04
N GLY A 228 9.42 -10.97 -15.06
CA GLY A 228 9.86 -12.23 -14.49
C GLY A 228 9.79 -12.22 -12.96
N VAL A 229 9.60 -13.40 -12.37
CA VAL A 229 9.45 -13.55 -10.91
C VAL A 229 10.61 -14.38 -10.34
N TYR A 230 11.28 -13.82 -9.34
CA TYR A 230 12.52 -14.33 -8.78
C TYR A 230 12.39 -14.50 -7.26
N THR A 231 13.19 -15.39 -6.67
CA THR A 231 13.39 -15.39 -5.22
C THR A 231 13.99 -14.06 -4.77
N LEU A 232 13.90 -13.75 -3.49
CA LEU A 232 14.58 -12.59 -2.93
C LEU A 232 16.09 -12.69 -3.14
N ARG A 233 16.73 -11.51 -3.19
CA ARG A 233 18.18 -11.38 -3.04
C ARG A 233 18.57 -11.63 -1.59
N GLU A 234 19.87 -11.79 -1.33
CA GLU A 234 20.40 -11.94 0.03
C GLU A 234 20.04 -10.76 0.95
N SER A 235 20.04 -9.55 0.38
CA SER A 235 19.52 -8.34 1.03
C SER A 235 18.95 -7.38 -0.03
N ARG A 236 18.04 -6.48 0.38
CA ARG A 236 17.59 -5.36 -0.46
C ARG A 236 18.80 -4.65 -1.06
N SER A 237 18.72 -4.36 -2.35
CA SER A 237 19.76 -3.66 -3.10
C SER A 237 21.06 -4.42 -3.35
N ALA A 238 21.16 -5.70 -2.94
CA ALA A 238 22.26 -6.56 -3.35
C ALA A 238 22.32 -6.71 -4.88
N GLN A 239 23.53 -6.84 -5.43
CA GLN A 239 23.74 -6.90 -6.88
C GLN A 239 23.40 -8.27 -7.48
N GLN A 240 23.40 -9.32 -6.67
CA GLN A 240 23.10 -10.67 -7.10
C GLN A 240 21.58 -10.88 -7.16
N LYS A 241 21.06 -11.23 -8.34
CA LYS A 241 19.65 -11.60 -8.52
C LYS A 241 19.33 -12.93 -7.83
N GLY A 242 18.08 -13.08 -7.40
CA GLY A 242 17.54 -14.37 -6.97
C GLY A 242 17.39 -15.38 -8.12
N LYS A 243 16.95 -16.59 -7.78
CA LYS A 243 16.65 -17.64 -8.76
C LYS A 243 15.28 -17.42 -9.37
N ALA A 244 15.13 -17.69 -10.67
CA ALA A 244 13.82 -17.67 -11.30
C ALA A 244 12.91 -18.71 -10.62
N VAL A 245 11.65 -18.35 -10.39
CA VAL A 245 10.68 -19.24 -9.72
C VAL A 245 9.72 -19.79 -10.76
N GLU A 246 9.90 -21.06 -11.13
CA GLU A 246 9.01 -21.75 -12.06
C GLU A 246 7.56 -21.78 -11.54
N GLY A 247 6.60 -21.58 -12.45
CA GLY A 247 5.17 -21.53 -12.11
C GLY A 247 4.70 -20.28 -11.35
N ALA A 248 5.62 -19.41 -10.90
CA ALA A 248 5.24 -18.12 -10.35
C ALA A 248 4.87 -17.15 -11.48
N SER A 249 3.86 -16.31 -11.22
CA SER A 249 3.35 -15.33 -12.18
C SER A 249 3.42 -13.93 -11.60
N ASN A 250 3.55 -12.93 -12.46
CA ASN A 250 3.36 -11.53 -12.11
C ASN A 250 1.90 -11.07 -12.20
N ILE A 251 0.95 -11.98 -12.43
CA ILE A 251 -0.49 -11.71 -12.38
C ILE A 251 -0.90 -11.52 -10.91
N LEU A 252 -1.46 -10.35 -10.59
CA LEU A 252 -1.90 -9.99 -9.25
C LEU A 252 -3.15 -10.79 -8.86
N GLN A 253 -3.03 -11.56 -7.78
CA GLN A 253 -4.12 -12.30 -7.16
C GLN A 253 -4.78 -11.44 -6.08
N ASP A 254 -6.08 -11.62 -5.81
CA ASP A 254 -6.73 -10.89 -4.72
C ASP A 254 -5.97 -11.08 -3.40
N GLY A 255 -5.65 -9.97 -2.72
CA GLY A 255 -4.86 -10.00 -1.50
C GLY A 255 -3.35 -9.92 -1.69
N THR A 256 -2.86 -9.75 -2.92
CA THR A 256 -1.41 -9.63 -3.19
C THR A 256 -0.84 -8.41 -2.48
N LEU A 257 0.21 -8.61 -1.69
CA LEU A 257 1.02 -7.51 -1.16
C LEU A 257 2.10 -7.11 -2.15
N ILE A 258 2.36 -5.81 -2.26
CA ILE A 258 3.37 -5.22 -3.12
C ILE A 258 4.24 -4.30 -2.26
N ASP A 259 5.52 -4.60 -2.09
CA ASP A 259 6.44 -3.77 -1.32
C ASP A 259 7.34 -2.93 -2.21
N LEU A 260 7.23 -1.60 -2.07
CA LEU A 260 7.94 -0.60 -2.87
C LEU A 260 9.16 -0.03 -2.15
N CYS A 261 9.68 -0.73 -1.13
CA CYS A 261 10.81 -0.30 -0.31
C CYS A 261 10.53 1.05 0.37
N GLY A 262 9.64 1.03 1.36
CA GLY A 262 9.23 2.23 2.12
C GLY A 262 7.71 2.32 2.30
N ALA A 263 6.94 1.68 1.43
CA ALA A 263 5.51 1.49 1.58
C ALA A 263 5.08 0.14 1.01
N THR A 264 4.13 -0.49 1.68
CA THR A 264 3.50 -1.74 1.25
C THR A 264 2.06 -1.46 0.81
N LEU A 265 1.72 -1.93 -0.39
CA LEU A 265 0.39 -1.83 -0.97
C LEU A 265 -0.30 -3.19 -0.91
N LEU A 266 -1.61 -3.17 -0.76
CA LEU A 266 -2.49 -4.31 -0.94
C LEU A 266 -3.23 -4.16 -2.28
N TRP A 267 -3.10 -5.16 -3.15
CA TRP A 267 -3.97 -5.30 -4.31
C TRP A 267 -5.22 -6.07 -3.93
N ARG A 268 -6.38 -5.49 -4.21
CA ARG A 268 -7.67 -6.15 -4.15
C ARG A 268 -8.30 -6.22 -5.54
N SER A 269 -8.70 -7.41 -5.97
CA SER A 269 -9.40 -7.57 -7.24
C SER A 269 -10.83 -7.05 -7.11
N ALA A 270 -11.48 -6.70 -8.24
CA ALA A 270 -12.89 -6.30 -8.21
C ALA A 270 -13.79 -7.38 -7.58
N GLU A 271 -13.52 -8.66 -7.85
CA GLU A 271 -14.24 -9.79 -7.26
C GLU A 271 -13.98 -9.95 -5.75
N GLY A 272 -12.74 -9.72 -5.33
CA GLY A 272 -12.35 -9.77 -3.92
C GLY A 272 -13.04 -8.69 -3.10
N LEU A 273 -13.06 -7.46 -3.62
CA LEU A 273 -13.74 -6.32 -2.98
C LEU A 273 -15.24 -6.54 -2.86
N ALA A 274 -15.87 -7.19 -3.85
CA ALA A 274 -17.29 -7.53 -3.78
C ALA A 274 -17.62 -8.53 -2.66
N LYS A 275 -16.63 -9.28 -2.18
CA LYS A 275 -16.73 -10.22 -1.05
C LYS A 275 -16.24 -9.64 0.27
N SER A 276 -15.57 -8.48 0.24
CA SER A 276 -15.12 -7.79 1.45
C SER A 276 -16.31 -7.22 2.22
N PRO A 277 -16.20 -7.06 3.55
CA PRO A 277 -17.17 -6.25 4.29
C PRO A 277 -17.24 -4.84 3.71
N THR A 278 -18.38 -4.17 3.84
CA THR A 278 -18.49 -2.75 3.50
C THR A 278 -18.10 -1.89 4.71
N ARG A 279 -17.81 -0.61 4.46
CA ARG A 279 -17.57 0.34 5.55
C ARG A 279 -18.75 0.42 6.51
N GLU A 280 -19.96 0.45 5.97
CA GLU A 280 -21.21 0.53 6.72
C GLU A 280 -21.41 -0.73 7.58
N TYR A 281 -21.02 -1.90 7.07
CA TYR A 281 -21.03 -3.13 7.86
C TYR A 281 -20.07 -3.04 9.05
N LEU A 282 -18.83 -2.57 8.84
CA LEU A 282 -17.86 -2.39 9.93
C LEU A 282 -18.35 -1.38 10.98
N GLU A 283 -18.96 -0.28 10.54
CA GLU A 283 -19.60 0.69 11.43
C GLU A 283 -20.76 0.05 12.21
N SER A 284 -21.54 -0.83 11.57
CA SER A 284 -22.63 -1.56 12.23
C SER A 284 -22.14 -2.55 13.31
N LEU A 285 -20.92 -3.11 13.17
CA LEU A 285 -20.34 -3.96 14.21
C LEU A 285 -19.98 -3.14 15.45
N VAL A 286 -19.47 -1.93 15.27
CA VAL A 286 -19.24 -0.98 16.35
C VAL A 286 -20.55 -0.59 17.03
N ASP A 287 -21.61 -0.34 16.24
CA ASP A 287 -22.93 -0.02 16.77
C ASP A 287 -23.52 -1.17 17.61
N LYS A 288 -23.33 -2.43 17.19
CA LYS A 288 -23.75 -3.60 17.97
C LYS A 288 -23.07 -3.66 19.34
N VAL A 289 -21.76 -3.45 19.40
CA VAL A 289 -21.04 -3.44 20.69
C VAL A 289 -21.45 -2.26 21.56
N ASN A 290 -21.62 -1.07 20.98
CA ASN A 290 -22.10 0.09 21.72
C ASN A 290 -23.55 -0.09 22.23
N ALA A 291 -24.39 -0.81 21.50
CA ALA A 291 -25.77 -1.13 21.89
C ALA A 291 -25.85 -2.09 23.08
N GLU A 292 -24.82 -2.92 23.32
CA GLU A 292 -24.70 -3.73 24.54
C GLU A 292 -24.40 -2.88 25.79
N ARG A 293 -24.11 -1.59 25.60
CA ARG A 293 -23.83 -0.62 26.67
C ARG A 293 -22.75 -1.10 27.67
N PRO A 294 -21.56 -1.51 27.19
CA PRO A 294 -20.49 -1.99 28.05
C PRO A 294 -20.18 -0.96 29.14
N THR A 295 -20.01 -1.42 30.38
CA THR A 295 -19.80 -0.52 31.52
C THR A 295 -18.36 -0.58 32.01
N CYS A 296 -17.80 0.56 32.41
CA CYS A 296 -16.52 0.57 33.10
C CYS A 296 -16.70 0.05 34.54
N PRO A 297 -16.02 -1.04 34.95
CA PRO A 297 -16.17 -1.57 36.31
C PRO A 297 -15.73 -0.60 37.42
N VAL A 298 -14.86 0.35 37.08
CA VAL A 298 -14.30 1.32 38.03
C VAL A 298 -15.04 2.66 38.00
N GLY A 299 -15.21 3.22 36.80
CA GLY A 299 -15.85 4.53 36.60
C GLY A 299 -17.38 4.48 36.57
N LEU A 300 -17.98 3.28 36.46
CA LEU A 300 -19.42 3.04 36.36
C LEU A 300 -20.12 3.78 35.21
N ASN A 301 -19.36 4.31 34.25
CA ASN A 301 -19.83 4.96 33.06
C ASN A 301 -19.96 3.96 31.90
N THR A 302 -20.96 4.16 31.03
CA THR A 302 -21.07 3.40 29.78
C THR A 302 -19.96 3.81 28.82
N LEU A 303 -19.24 2.82 28.32
CA LEU A 303 -18.18 2.97 27.32
C LEU A 303 -18.77 3.01 25.91
N VAL A 304 -18.14 3.80 25.04
CA VAL A 304 -18.56 3.98 23.65
C VAL A 304 -17.32 3.95 22.77
N ILE A 305 -17.22 2.94 21.91
CA ILE A 305 -16.18 2.88 20.88
C ILE A 305 -16.45 4.01 19.88
N PRO A 306 -15.49 4.92 19.64
CA PRO A 306 -15.69 6.08 18.78
C PRO A 306 -15.67 5.66 17.31
N ARG A 307 -16.47 6.35 16.48
CA ARG A 307 -16.46 6.18 15.01
C ARG A 307 -15.29 6.92 14.33
N LYS A 308 -14.71 7.93 14.99
CA LYS A 308 -13.56 8.73 14.53
C LYS A 308 -12.66 9.05 15.73
N SER A 309 -11.35 9.06 15.53
CA SER A 309 -10.31 9.20 16.57
C SER A 309 -10.25 10.56 17.31
N ASN A 310 -11.23 11.46 17.14
CA ASN A 310 -11.05 12.88 17.47
C ASN A 310 -11.78 13.39 18.72
N ASN A 311 -12.46 12.55 19.50
CA ASN A 311 -13.05 13.00 20.77
C ASN A 311 -12.52 12.15 21.92
N ASP A 312 -11.58 12.73 22.68
CA ASP A 312 -11.20 12.25 24.01
C ASP A 312 -12.38 12.48 24.96
N SER A 313 -13.34 11.57 24.91
CA SER A 313 -14.45 11.52 25.84
C SER A 313 -14.10 10.60 27.01
N GLU A 314 -14.62 10.89 28.20
CA GLU A 314 -14.52 9.99 29.36
C GLU A 314 -15.11 8.59 29.09
N LYS A 315 -15.93 8.46 28.04
CA LYS A 315 -16.56 7.22 27.60
C LYS A 315 -15.67 6.39 26.66
N GLN A 316 -14.49 6.90 26.29
CA GLN A 316 -13.55 6.21 25.41
C GLN A 316 -13.07 4.90 26.06
N PRO A 317 -13.23 3.73 25.40
CA PRO A 317 -12.73 2.48 25.93
C PRO A 317 -11.22 2.34 25.69
N TYR A 318 -10.58 1.72 26.68
CA TYR A 318 -9.18 1.34 26.69
C TYR A 318 -9.06 -0.14 27.00
N VAL A 319 -8.07 -0.81 26.40
CA VAL A 319 -7.78 -2.23 26.66
C VAL A 319 -6.49 -2.38 27.45
N TYR A 320 -6.51 -3.29 28.42
CA TYR A 320 -5.29 -3.79 29.07
C TYR A 320 -4.69 -4.90 28.20
N LEU A 321 -3.56 -4.63 27.57
CA LEU A 321 -3.01 -5.49 26.51
C LEU A 321 -2.58 -6.87 27.02
N ASN A 322 -2.26 -7.00 28.31
CA ASN A 322 -1.87 -8.28 28.93
C ASN A 322 -3.05 -9.20 29.30
N CYS A 323 -4.30 -8.71 29.24
CA CYS A 323 -5.46 -9.52 29.64
C CYS A 323 -6.71 -9.34 28.79
N GLY A 324 -6.78 -8.31 27.93
CA GLY A 324 -7.90 -8.09 27.02
C GLY A 324 -9.11 -7.40 27.63
N HIS A 325 -9.10 -7.19 28.95
CA HIS A 325 -10.16 -6.47 29.63
C HIS A 325 -10.26 -5.02 29.15
N VAL A 326 -11.49 -4.58 28.86
CA VAL A 326 -11.79 -3.23 28.40
C VAL A 326 -12.38 -2.41 29.54
N GLN A 327 -11.85 -1.22 29.77
CA GLN A 327 -12.28 -0.30 30.82
C GLN A 327 -12.21 1.16 30.32
N GLY A 328 -12.82 2.08 31.05
CA GLY A 328 -12.58 3.52 30.88
C GLY A 328 -11.25 3.95 31.49
N LEU A 329 -10.79 5.16 31.17
CA LEU A 329 -9.60 5.73 31.79
C LEU A 329 -9.90 6.11 33.26
N HIS A 330 -9.08 5.67 34.22
CA HIS A 330 -9.22 5.97 35.65
C HIS A 330 -7.87 5.92 36.38
N ASP A 331 -7.70 6.58 37.53
CA ASP A 331 -6.37 6.61 38.19
C ASP A 331 -6.03 5.39 39.06
N TRP A 332 -6.98 4.49 39.27
CA TRP A 332 -6.72 3.27 40.04
C TRP A 332 -5.69 2.36 39.36
N GLY A 333 -4.76 1.80 40.15
CA GLY A 333 -3.78 0.82 39.69
C GLY A 333 -2.66 1.38 38.81
N VAL A 334 -2.52 2.72 38.71
CA VAL A 334 -1.46 3.36 37.91
C VAL A 334 -0.09 3.18 38.58
N GLU A 335 0.88 2.67 37.82
CA GLU A 335 2.27 2.61 38.25
C GLU A 335 2.97 3.93 37.90
N LYS A 336 3.41 4.67 38.94
CA LYS A 336 4.05 5.99 38.78
C LYS A 336 5.25 5.91 37.84
N GLY A 337 5.28 6.76 36.82
CA GLY A 337 6.38 6.87 35.87
C GLY A 337 6.33 5.88 34.71
N THR A 338 5.24 5.12 34.53
CA THR A 338 5.06 4.19 33.39
C THR A 338 3.68 4.36 32.75
N ASN A 339 3.47 3.79 31.55
CA ASN A 339 2.15 3.63 30.94
C ASN A 339 1.45 2.31 31.37
N SER A 340 1.93 1.68 32.44
CA SER A 340 1.39 0.42 32.95
C SER A 340 0.32 0.69 33.99
N ARG A 341 -0.73 -0.13 33.95
CA ARG A 341 -1.83 -0.10 34.92
C ARG A 341 -2.22 -1.51 35.32
N THR A 342 -2.58 -1.68 36.59
CA THR A 342 -3.17 -2.91 37.12
C THR A 342 -4.63 -3.00 36.70
N CYS A 343 -5.03 -4.11 36.07
CA CYS A 343 -6.42 -4.36 35.72
C CYS A 343 -7.26 -4.66 36.96
N SER A 344 -8.36 -3.92 37.19
CA SER A 344 -9.21 -4.10 38.37
C SER A 344 -10.02 -5.40 38.38
N MET A 345 -10.14 -6.08 37.24
CA MET A 345 -10.88 -7.34 37.13
C MET A 345 -10.03 -8.58 37.43
N CYS A 346 -8.73 -8.55 37.08
CA CYS A 346 -7.87 -9.74 37.19
C CYS A 346 -6.49 -9.48 37.79
N PHE A 347 -6.23 -8.26 38.27
CA PHE A 347 -4.98 -7.84 38.92
C PHE A 347 -3.70 -8.02 38.09
N LYS A 348 -3.82 -8.26 36.78
CA LYS A 348 -2.67 -8.25 35.86
C LYS A 348 -2.27 -6.81 35.57
N THR A 349 -0.99 -6.50 35.76
CA THR A 349 -0.38 -5.24 35.31
C THR A 349 0.02 -5.34 33.84
N GLY A 350 -0.23 -4.29 33.08
CA GLY A 350 0.26 -4.17 31.71
C GLY A 350 -0.01 -2.81 31.09
N PRO A 351 0.48 -2.60 29.86
CA PRO A 351 0.20 -1.37 29.14
C PRO A 351 -1.29 -1.28 28.80
N ILE A 352 -1.81 -0.06 28.86
CA ILE A 352 -3.18 0.28 28.51
C ILE A 352 -3.19 1.19 27.27
N VAL A 353 -4.08 0.92 26.32
CA VAL A 353 -4.17 1.67 25.06
C VAL A 353 -5.62 1.98 24.68
N LYS A 354 -5.83 3.14 24.05
CA LYS A 354 -7.13 3.53 23.48
C LYS A 354 -7.52 2.54 22.38
N LEU A 355 -8.79 2.14 22.37
CA LEU A 355 -9.34 1.30 21.31
C LEU A 355 -9.83 2.14 20.13
N SER A 356 -9.49 1.72 18.91
CA SER A 356 -9.95 2.34 17.66
C SER A 356 -10.37 1.27 16.66
N MET A 357 -11.43 1.51 15.89
CA MET A 357 -11.84 0.56 14.85
C MET A 357 -10.92 0.62 13.63
N GLY A 358 -10.43 -0.53 13.16
CA GLY A 358 -9.89 -0.65 11.81
C GLY A 358 -11.04 -0.55 10.81
N ILE A 359 -11.14 0.56 10.07
CA ILE A 359 -12.32 0.89 9.26
C ILE A 359 -12.10 0.72 7.77
N GLU A 360 -10.86 0.49 7.33
CA GLU A 360 -10.56 0.22 5.92
C GLU A 360 -10.97 -1.22 5.55
N PRO A 361 -12.04 -1.41 4.76
CA PRO A 361 -12.59 -2.74 4.53
C PRO A 361 -11.70 -3.63 3.66
N ALA A 362 -10.80 -3.04 2.86
CA ALA A 362 -9.87 -3.79 2.03
C ALA A 362 -8.94 -4.70 2.85
N PHE A 363 -8.70 -4.39 4.12
CA PHE A 363 -7.80 -5.15 5.00
C PHE A 363 -8.47 -6.34 5.69
N TYR A 364 -9.79 -6.47 5.61
CA TYR A 364 -10.51 -7.58 6.22
C TYR A 364 -10.44 -8.82 5.32
N VAL A 365 -10.15 -9.97 5.94
CA VAL A 365 -10.14 -11.29 5.30
C VAL A 365 -11.48 -12.03 5.48
N ASP A 366 -12.37 -11.48 6.29
CA ASP A 366 -13.66 -12.07 6.63
C ASP A 366 -14.70 -11.01 7.01
N ALA A 367 -15.96 -11.42 7.06
CA ALA A 367 -17.09 -10.65 7.60
C ALA A 367 -17.68 -11.40 8.82
N GLY A 368 -16.81 -11.81 9.74
CA GLY A 368 -17.15 -12.60 10.92
C GLY A 368 -18.02 -11.86 11.95
N PRO A 369 -18.53 -12.59 12.97
CA PRO A 369 -19.32 -12.02 14.06
C PRO A 369 -18.55 -10.94 14.85
N PRO A 370 -19.22 -10.12 15.70
CA PRO A 370 -18.62 -9.01 16.46
C PRO A 370 -17.72 -9.48 17.62
N VAL A 371 -16.98 -10.57 17.46
CA VAL A 371 -15.94 -10.98 18.41
C VAL A 371 -14.66 -10.26 18.03
N PHE A 372 -14.36 -9.22 18.80
CA PHE A 372 -13.27 -8.32 18.51
C PHE A 372 -11.96 -8.69 19.20
N PHE A 373 -10.88 -8.43 18.47
CA PHE A 373 -9.51 -8.51 18.93
C PHE A 373 -8.84 -7.18 18.66
N ALA A 374 -7.86 -6.82 19.49
CA ALA A 374 -7.04 -5.63 19.28
C ALA A 374 -5.59 -6.00 18.98
N PHE A 375 -4.98 -5.30 18.03
CA PHE A 375 -3.54 -5.39 17.76
C PHE A 375 -2.74 -4.78 18.93
N ASN A 376 -1.65 -5.46 19.31
CA ASN A 376 -0.71 -5.00 20.33
C ASN A 376 0.50 -4.34 19.65
N PRO A 377 0.90 -3.10 19.97
CA PRO A 377 0.41 -2.25 21.06
C PRO A 377 -0.62 -1.18 20.66
N CYS A 378 -1.01 -1.09 19.40
CA CYS A 378 -1.73 0.10 18.92
C CYS A 378 -3.23 0.17 19.26
N GLY A 379 -3.86 -0.93 19.72
CA GLY A 379 -5.27 -0.92 20.10
C GLY A 379 -6.27 -0.88 18.93
N HIS A 380 -5.81 -1.02 17.68
CA HIS A 380 -6.71 -1.15 16.53
C HIS A 380 -7.49 -2.46 16.61
N ILE A 381 -8.80 -2.35 16.51
CA ILE A 381 -9.77 -3.44 16.61
C ILE A 381 -10.12 -3.96 15.22
N ALA A 382 -10.16 -5.28 15.08
CA ALA A 382 -10.74 -5.96 13.93
C ALA A 382 -11.29 -7.34 14.33
N THR A 383 -11.86 -8.07 13.37
CA THR A 383 -12.34 -9.46 13.57
C THR A 383 -11.18 -10.40 13.89
N GLU A 384 -11.49 -11.50 14.57
CA GLU A 384 -10.51 -12.52 14.96
C GLU A 384 -9.64 -12.99 13.79
N LYS A 385 -10.26 -13.39 12.66
CA LYS A 385 -9.52 -13.93 11.52
C LYS A 385 -8.63 -12.86 10.88
N THR A 386 -9.11 -11.63 10.78
CA THR A 386 -8.33 -10.50 10.26
C THR A 386 -7.12 -10.22 11.14
N VAL A 387 -7.28 -10.12 12.45
CA VAL A 387 -6.15 -9.88 13.37
C VAL A 387 -5.14 -11.03 13.31
N LYS A 388 -5.60 -12.28 13.31
CA LYS A 388 -4.75 -13.47 13.19
C LYS A 388 -3.97 -13.52 11.89
N TYR A 389 -4.61 -13.18 10.76
CA TYR A 389 -3.94 -13.15 9.46
C TYR A 389 -2.78 -12.15 9.49
N TRP A 390 -3.06 -10.88 9.80
CA TRP A 390 -2.06 -9.81 9.76
C TRP A 390 -0.94 -9.98 10.78
N ALA A 391 -1.23 -10.61 11.93
CA ALA A 391 -0.21 -10.92 12.93
C ALA A 391 0.80 -12.00 12.47
N ASN A 392 0.47 -12.76 11.43
CA ASN A 392 1.37 -13.75 10.85
C ASN A 392 2.02 -13.29 9.53
N VAL A 393 1.59 -12.16 8.96
CA VAL A 393 2.14 -11.64 7.69
C VAL A 393 3.53 -11.03 7.94
N PRO A 394 4.60 -11.59 7.38
CA PRO A 394 5.95 -11.02 7.51
C PRO A 394 6.09 -9.89 6.49
N ILE A 395 6.10 -8.62 6.88
CA ILE A 395 6.21 -7.49 5.94
C ILE A 395 7.67 -7.01 5.88
N PRO A 396 8.25 -6.78 4.68
CA PRO A 396 9.64 -6.31 4.56
C PRO A 396 9.89 -5.04 5.38
N HIS A 397 10.95 -5.07 6.19
CA HIS A 397 11.42 -3.94 6.98
C HIS A 397 12.93 -3.76 6.82
N GLY A 398 13.36 -2.51 6.60
CA GLY A 398 14.77 -2.21 6.35
C GLY A 398 15.34 -2.96 5.15
N THR A 399 16.56 -3.47 5.30
CA THR A 399 17.28 -4.12 4.18
C THR A 399 17.13 -5.64 4.12
N SER A 400 16.76 -6.29 5.23
CA SER A 400 16.75 -7.76 5.32
C SER A 400 15.74 -8.31 6.34
N ALA A 401 15.09 -7.45 7.14
CA ALA A 401 14.17 -7.89 8.18
C ALA A 401 12.75 -8.03 7.63
N PHE A 402 11.95 -8.82 8.36
CA PHE A 402 10.54 -8.99 8.11
C PHE A 402 9.81 -8.93 9.44
N ASP A 403 8.90 -7.97 9.56
CA ASP A 403 8.14 -7.73 10.79
C ASP A 403 6.64 -7.70 10.48
N SER A 404 5.84 -8.22 11.39
CA SER A 404 4.39 -8.05 11.32
C SER A 404 4.01 -6.72 11.96
N PHE A 405 3.12 -5.98 11.33
CA PHE A 405 2.60 -4.71 11.84
C PHE A 405 1.08 -4.63 11.66
N CYS A 406 0.44 -3.74 12.43
CA CYS A 406 -0.98 -3.47 12.26
C CYS A 406 -1.26 -2.86 10.87
N PRO A 407 -2.12 -3.46 10.01
CA PRO A 407 -2.36 -2.96 8.66
C PRO A 407 -3.06 -1.59 8.64
N PHE A 408 -3.66 -1.19 9.77
CA PHE A 408 -4.38 0.07 9.89
C PHE A 408 -3.47 1.26 10.23
N CYS A 409 -2.36 1.06 10.95
CA CYS A 409 -1.48 2.16 11.37
C CYS A 409 0.02 1.90 11.21
N ALA A 410 0.41 0.74 10.68
CA ALA A 410 1.80 0.30 10.50
C ALA A 410 2.64 0.23 11.78
N THR A 411 2.04 0.32 12.97
CA THR A 411 2.73 0.07 14.23
C THR A 411 3.19 -1.40 14.27
N PRO A 412 4.50 -1.67 14.42
CA PRO A 412 5.03 -3.03 14.59
C PRO A 412 4.32 -3.75 15.74
N LEU A 413 4.03 -5.04 15.54
CA LEU A 413 3.37 -5.82 16.57
C LEU A 413 4.38 -6.24 17.65
N GLU A 414 3.94 -6.16 18.90
CA GLU A 414 4.76 -6.50 20.05
C GLU A 414 4.23 -7.73 20.79
N GLY A 415 5.15 -8.53 21.33
CA GLY A 415 4.84 -9.76 22.05
C GLY A 415 4.26 -10.86 21.16
N HIS A 416 3.93 -12.00 21.78
CA HIS A 416 3.27 -13.11 21.11
C HIS A 416 1.85 -13.28 21.70
N PRO A 417 0.79 -13.34 20.88
CA PRO A 417 0.79 -13.44 19.42
C PRO A 417 0.67 -12.09 18.66
N GLY A 418 0.97 -10.96 19.31
CA GLY A 418 0.85 -9.63 18.68
C GLY A 418 -0.56 -9.04 18.72
N TYR A 419 -1.48 -9.69 19.43
CA TYR A 419 -2.87 -9.25 19.60
C TYR A 419 -3.50 -9.82 20.86
N VAL A 420 -4.65 -9.28 21.26
CA VAL A 420 -5.43 -9.73 22.42
C VAL A 420 -6.92 -9.76 22.13
N LYS A 421 -7.64 -10.77 22.65
CA LYS A 421 -9.10 -10.84 22.58
C LYS A 421 -9.71 -9.79 23.51
N LEU A 422 -10.71 -9.05 23.05
CA LEU A 422 -11.39 -8.06 23.90
C LEU A 422 -12.41 -8.72 24.81
N ILE A 423 -12.45 -8.25 26.06
CA ILE A 423 -13.38 -8.70 27.09
C ILE A 423 -14.05 -7.44 27.67
N PHE A 424 -15.31 -7.22 27.29
CA PHE A 424 -16.17 -6.17 27.83
C PHE A 424 -16.89 -6.67 29.08
N SER A 425 -17.24 -5.75 29.99
CA SER A 425 -18.00 -6.01 31.23
C SER A 425 -19.47 -5.66 31.11
#